data_AF-A0A3N5NZL7-F1
#
_entry.id   AF-A0A3N5NZL7-F1
#
_cell.length_a   1.000
_cell.length_b   1.000
_cell.length_c   1.000
_cell.angle_alpha   90.00
_cell.angle_beta   90.00
_cell.angle_gamma   90.00
#
_symmetry.space_group_name_H-M   'P 1'
#
loop_
_entity.id
_entity.type
_entity.pdbx_description
1 polymer ?
#
loop_
_entity_poly.entity_id
_entity_poly.type
_entity_poly.pdbx_seq_one_letter_code
_entity_poly.pdbx_strand_id
1 'polypeptide(L)'
;MAKVYRSYLGPDDYVGRVEAGGQVYGQEFGPDRYLGRVEESGRVYRHVPGGLDEYLGRVENDGTIYRHVPGGLDENVGRVEPNGKVYARRPGITPDRLLGRVEGEPQLWGGGAAYFLLFAEG
;
A
#
# COMPACT_ATOMS: atom_id res chain seq x y z
N MET A 1 -14.13 0.15 -5.07
CA MET A 1 -12.90 0.29 -5.86
C MET A 1 -12.28 1.61 -5.44
N ALA A 2 -11.02 1.57 -5.05
CA ALA A 2 -10.25 2.72 -4.66
C ALA A 2 -9.15 3.00 -5.69
N LYS A 3 -9.00 4.24 -6.12
CA LYS A 3 -7.91 4.69 -7.00
C LYS A 3 -6.73 5.14 -6.15
N VAL A 4 -5.52 4.82 -6.60
CA VAL A 4 -4.29 5.14 -5.88
C VAL A 4 -3.48 6.12 -6.70
N TYR A 5 -3.08 7.22 -6.06
CA TYR A 5 -2.27 8.25 -6.67
C TYR A 5 -0.99 8.45 -5.86
N ARG A 6 0.14 8.55 -6.54
CA ARG A 6 1.44 8.83 -5.94
C ARG A 6 1.68 10.34 -5.93
N SER A 7 2.20 10.84 -4.81
CA SER A 7 2.49 12.25 -4.63
C SER A 7 3.89 12.61 -5.13
N TYR A 8 3.97 13.71 -5.88
CA TYR A 8 5.20 14.26 -6.45
C TYR A 8 5.25 15.77 -6.28
N LEU A 9 6.40 16.39 -6.60
CA LEU A 9 6.49 17.85 -6.77
C LEU A 9 5.80 18.24 -8.10
N GLY A 10 4.47 18.20 -8.10
CA GLY A 10 3.65 18.35 -9.30
C GLY A 10 2.24 17.78 -9.10
N PRO A 11 1.46 17.58 -10.18
CA PRO A 11 0.22 16.83 -10.09
C PRO A 11 0.50 15.40 -9.62
N ASP A 12 -0.37 14.87 -8.78
CA ASP A 12 -0.30 13.47 -8.35
C ASP A 12 -0.51 12.55 -9.56
N ASP A 13 0.25 11.45 -9.60
CA ASP A 13 0.22 10.49 -10.69
C ASP A 13 -0.66 9.29 -10.31
N TYR A 14 -1.58 8.90 -11.18
CA TYR A 14 -2.34 7.66 -10.96
C TYR A 14 -1.38 6.49 -11.10
N VAL A 15 -1.35 5.58 -10.14
CA VAL A 15 -0.40 4.45 -10.16
C VAL A 15 -1.09 3.09 -10.13
N GLY A 16 -2.39 3.05 -9.87
CA GLY A 16 -3.12 1.81 -9.80
C GLY A 16 -4.41 1.91 -9.00
N ARG A 17 -4.98 0.75 -8.68
CA ARG A 17 -6.24 0.65 -7.94
C ARG A 17 -6.25 -0.53 -7.00
N VAL A 18 -7.17 -0.46 -6.05
CA VAL A 18 -7.54 -1.55 -5.15
C VAL A 18 -9.02 -1.86 -5.37
N GLU A 19 -9.31 -3.10 -5.73
CA GLU A 19 -10.67 -3.57 -5.92
C GLU A 19 -11.38 -3.82 -4.58
N ALA A 20 -12.71 -3.93 -4.61
CA ALA A 20 -13.49 -4.16 -3.38
C ALA A 20 -13.11 -5.46 -2.66
N GLY A 21 -12.67 -6.49 -3.39
CA GLY A 21 -12.15 -7.75 -2.84
C GLY A 21 -10.69 -7.69 -2.39
N GLY A 22 -10.08 -6.49 -2.37
CA GLY A 22 -8.71 -6.29 -1.92
C GLY A 22 -7.63 -6.57 -2.96
N GLN A 23 -7.98 -6.99 -4.18
CA GLN A 23 -7.00 -7.16 -5.26
C GLN A 23 -6.38 -5.82 -5.67
N VAL A 24 -5.06 -5.79 -5.84
CA VAL A 24 -4.31 -4.60 -6.20
C VAL A 24 -3.75 -4.73 -7.61
N TYR A 25 -4.00 -3.71 -8.42
CA TYR A 25 -3.54 -3.62 -9.79
C TYR A 25 -2.71 -2.36 -9.98
N GLY A 26 -1.50 -2.51 -10.53
CA GLY A 26 -0.64 -1.41 -10.93
C GLY A 26 -0.95 -0.98 -12.36
N GLN A 27 -0.94 0.33 -12.59
CA GLN A 27 -1.04 0.89 -13.94
C GLN A 27 0.29 0.64 -14.68
N GLU A 28 0.20 0.12 -15.89
CA GLU A 28 1.32 0.02 -16.83
C GLU A 28 0.87 0.34 -18.26
N PHE A 29 1.82 0.41 -19.20
CA PHE A 29 1.47 0.58 -20.61
C PHE A 29 0.88 -0.74 -21.14
N GLY A 30 -0.45 -0.76 -21.30
CA GLY A 30 -1.20 -1.95 -21.69
C GLY A 30 -2.25 -2.33 -20.64
N PRO A 31 -2.56 -3.62 -20.46
CA PRO A 31 -3.46 -4.06 -19.40
C PRO A 31 -2.81 -3.82 -18.03
N ASP A 32 -3.61 -3.50 -17.01
CA ASP A 32 -3.08 -3.35 -15.66
C ASP A 32 -2.54 -4.68 -15.12
N ARG A 33 -1.46 -4.60 -14.35
CA ARG A 33 -0.80 -5.77 -13.77
C ARG A 33 -1.34 -6.06 -12.38
N TYR A 34 -1.74 -7.31 -12.15
CA TYR A 34 -2.04 -7.79 -10.80
C TYR A 34 -0.75 -7.87 -9.96
N LEU A 35 -0.72 -7.16 -8.83
CA LEU A 35 0.45 -7.06 -7.96
C LEU A 35 0.33 -7.86 -6.67
N GLY A 36 -0.90 -8.15 -6.25
CA GLY A 36 -1.16 -8.79 -4.97
C GLY A 36 -2.52 -8.43 -4.40
N ARG A 37 -2.70 -8.67 -3.10
CA ARG A 37 -3.97 -8.41 -2.41
C ARG A 37 -3.77 -7.89 -1.00
N VAL A 38 -4.81 -7.25 -0.49
CA VAL A 38 -5.02 -7.02 0.94
C VAL A 38 -6.24 -7.82 1.40
N GLU A 39 -6.12 -8.46 2.56
CA GLU A 39 -7.23 -9.16 3.20
C GLU A 39 -7.99 -8.21 4.15
N GLU A 40 -9.22 -8.57 4.52
CA GLU A 40 -10.01 -7.79 5.50
C GLU A 40 -9.35 -7.69 6.88
N SER A 41 -8.41 -8.61 7.18
CA SER A 41 -7.56 -8.57 8.38
C SER A 41 -6.47 -7.48 8.32
N GLY A 42 -6.35 -6.77 7.19
CA GLY A 42 -5.30 -5.79 6.93
C GLY A 42 -3.98 -6.39 6.45
N ARG A 43 -3.86 -7.73 6.34
CA ARG A 43 -2.66 -8.41 5.82
C ARG A 43 -2.49 -8.19 4.33
N VAL A 44 -1.28 -7.85 3.91
CA VAL A 44 -0.93 -7.56 2.51
C VAL A 44 0.01 -8.62 1.98
N TYR A 45 -0.33 -9.14 0.80
CA TYR A 45 0.41 -10.19 0.11
C TYR A 45 0.79 -9.74 -1.30
N ARG A 46 2.03 -9.99 -1.69
CA ARG A 46 2.52 -9.80 -3.06
C ARG A 46 2.26 -11.04 -3.89
N HIS A 47 1.79 -10.83 -5.11
CA HIS A 47 1.68 -11.90 -6.08
C HIS A 47 3.05 -12.31 -6.64
N VAL A 48 3.36 -13.61 -6.58
CA VAL A 48 4.58 -14.19 -7.18
C VAL A 48 4.18 -15.15 -8.30
N PRO A 49 4.47 -14.83 -9.58
CA PRO A 49 4.16 -15.71 -10.70
C PRO A 49 4.83 -17.08 -10.54
N GLY A 50 4.03 -18.15 -10.56
CA GLY A 50 4.52 -19.53 -10.41
C GLY A 50 4.93 -19.92 -8.99
N GLY A 51 4.66 -19.08 -7.99
CA GLY A 51 4.97 -19.33 -6.58
C GLY A 51 3.77 -19.12 -5.65
N LEU A 52 4.02 -19.28 -4.35
CA LEU A 52 3.10 -18.82 -3.32
C LEU A 52 3.24 -17.32 -3.13
N ASP A 53 2.12 -16.65 -2.88
CA ASP A 53 2.13 -15.22 -2.59
C ASP A 53 2.90 -14.92 -1.29
N GLU A 54 3.66 -13.83 -1.32
CA GLU A 54 4.58 -13.44 -0.25
C GLU A 54 3.89 -12.47 0.72
N TYR A 55 3.91 -12.79 2.01
CA TYR A 55 3.40 -11.88 3.05
C TYR A 55 4.36 -10.71 3.26
N LEU A 56 3.88 -9.49 3.03
CA LEU A 56 4.71 -8.28 3.13
C LEU A 56 4.57 -7.55 4.47
N GLY A 57 3.42 -7.71 5.12
CA GLY A 57 3.08 -6.95 6.32
C GLY A 57 1.58 -6.72 6.43
N ARG A 58 1.21 -5.79 7.29
CA ARG A 58 -0.20 -5.50 7.60
C ARG A 58 -0.44 -4.02 7.86
N VAL A 59 -1.68 -3.61 7.67
CA VAL A 59 -2.20 -2.33 8.15
C VAL A 59 -3.19 -2.60 9.28
N GLU A 60 -3.08 -1.86 10.36
CA GLU A 60 -3.96 -1.96 11.53
C GLU A 60 -5.19 -1.06 11.36
N ASN A 61 -6.22 -1.28 12.19
CA ASN A 61 -7.44 -0.48 12.18
C ASN A 61 -7.22 1.02 12.48
N ASP A 62 -6.13 1.35 13.17
CA ASP A 62 -5.74 2.74 13.45
C ASP A 62 -4.96 3.42 12.31
N GLY A 63 -4.76 2.70 11.19
CA GLY A 63 -3.99 3.18 10.05
C GLY A 63 -2.50 2.86 10.11
N THR A 64 -1.98 2.30 11.20
CA THR A 64 -0.56 1.99 11.31
C THR A 64 -0.16 0.86 10.37
N ILE A 65 0.93 1.06 9.61
CA ILE A 65 1.46 0.06 8.67
C ILE A 65 2.69 -0.61 9.29
N TYR A 66 2.62 -1.93 9.41
CA TYR A 66 3.71 -2.77 9.88
C TYR A 66 4.27 -3.64 8.76
N ARG A 67 5.56 -3.55 8.50
CA ARG A 67 6.27 -4.43 7.57
C ARG A 67 6.68 -5.72 8.29
N HIS A 68 6.48 -6.84 7.61
CA HIS A 68 6.93 -8.13 8.09
C HIS A 68 8.47 -8.26 8.03
N VAL A 69 9.08 -8.73 9.12
CA VAL A 69 10.51 -9.04 9.18
C VAL A 69 10.70 -10.53 9.51
N PRO A 70 11.23 -11.34 8.57
CA PRO A 70 11.50 -12.75 8.83
C PRO A 70 12.44 -12.95 10.02
N GLY A 71 11.98 -13.68 11.04
CA GLY A 71 12.77 -13.96 12.25
C GLY A 71 12.91 -12.77 13.22
N GLY A 72 12.17 -11.68 13.00
CA GLY A 72 12.20 -10.48 13.83
C GLY A 72 10.80 -10.01 14.23
N LEU A 73 10.76 -8.87 14.92
CA LEU A 73 9.52 -8.14 15.18
C LEU A 73 9.15 -7.31 13.96
N ASP A 74 7.87 -7.30 13.62
CA ASP A 74 7.35 -6.43 12.55
C ASP A 74 7.61 -4.95 12.90
N GLU A 75 7.96 -4.16 11.90
CA GLU A 75 8.38 -2.77 12.08
C GLU A 75 7.31 -1.80 11.62
N ASN A 76 7.05 -0.74 12.39
CA ASN A 76 6.19 0.35 11.94
C ASN A 76 6.92 1.16 10.85
N VAL A 77 6.41 1.09 9.63
CA VAL A 77 7.01 1.69 8.44
C VAL A 77 6.18 2.81 7.83
N GLY A 78 4.98 3.05 8.34
CA GLY A 78 4.11 4.07 7.77
C GLY A 78 2.75 4.14 8.42
N ARG A 79 1.89 4.97 7.84
CA ARG A 79 0.49 5.09 8.24
C ARG A 79 -0.41 5.48 7.08
N VAL A 80 -1.68 5.11 7.21
CA VAL A 80 -2.79 5.60 6.39
C VAL A 80 -3.65 6.51 7.25
N GLU A 81 -3.89 7.73 6.79
CA GLU A 81 -4.82 8.64 7.45
C GLU A 81 -6.27 8.37 7.00
N PRO A 82 -7.29 8.70 7.81
CA PRO A 82 -8.70 8.47 7.47
C PRO A 82 -9.20 9.17 6.18
N ASN A 83 -8.42 10.12 5.64
CA ASN A 83 -8.68 10.80 4.37
C ASN A 83 -8.00 10.10 3.17
N GLY A 84 -7.45 8.90 3.37
CA GLY A 84 -6.78 8.11 2.35
C GLY A 84 -5.31 8.48 2.10
N LYS A 85 -4.74 9.49 2.77
CA LYS A 85 -3.31 9.82 2.59
C LYS A 85 -2.42 8.75 3.21
N VAL A 86 -1.36 8.37 2.48
CA VAL A 86 -0.42 7.32 2.89
C VAL A 86 0.96 7.94 3.09
N TYR A 87 1.55 7.68 4.26
CA TYR A 87 2.86 8.22 4.64
C TYR A 87 3.84 7.10 4.95
N ALA A 88 5.10 7.30 4.57
CA ALA A 88 6.23 6.50 5.01
C ALA A 88 6.87 7.12 6.25
N ARG A 89 7.03 6.29 7.29
CA ARG A 89 7.81 6.64 8.47
C ARG A 89 9.30 6.55 8.15
N ARG A 90 10.05 7.58 8.55
CA ARG A 90 11.52 7.60 8.48
C ARG A 90 12.07 7.80 9.89
N PRO A 91 12.68 6.77 10.50
CA PRO A 91 13.29 6.91 11.82
C PRO A 91 14.24 8.12 11.87
N GLY A 92 14.03 9.00 12.84
CA GLY A 92 14.85 10.21 13.04
C GLY A 92 14.56 11.38 12.10
N ILE A 93 13.61 11.27 11.17
CA ILE A 93 13.23 12.37 10.26
C ILE A 93 11.73 12.64 10.40
N THR A 94 11.40 13.80 10.94
CA THR A 94 10.02 14.31 11.00
C THR A 94 9.87 15.55 10.12
N PRO A 95 8.71 15.75 9.47
CA PRO A 95 7.53 14.86 9.45
C PRO A 95 7.73 13.62 8.56
N ASP A 96 6.86 12.62 8.73
CA ASP A 96 6.79 11.45 7.83
C ASP A 96 6.56 11.89 6.37
N ARG A 97 7.12 11.15 5.42
CA ARG A 97 7.05 11.48 3.99
C ARG A 97 5.70 11.06 3.43
N LEU A 98 4.93 11.99 2.86
CA LEU A 98 3.75 11.67 2.05
C LEU A 98 4.19 10.87 0.81
N LEU A 99 3.61 9.68 0.63
CA LEU A 99 3.82 8.84 -0.54
C LEU A 99 2.74 9.04 -1.60
N GLY A 100 1.51 9.30 -1.17
CA GLY A 100 0.37 9.36 -2.06
C GLY A 100 -0.95 9.35 -1.31
N ARG A 101 -2.03 9.09 -2.04
CA ARG A 101 -3.38 9.02 -1.50
C ARG A 101 -4.22 7.96 -2.20
N VAL A 102 -5.24 7.51 -1.50
CA VAL A 102 -6.26 6.58 -1.97
C VAL A 102 -7.60 7.29 -2.00
N GLU A 103 -8.29 7.23 -3.13
CA GLU A 103 -9.60 7.83 -3.34
C GLU A 103 -10.65 6.74 -3.59
N GLY A 104 -11.71 6.71 -2.78
CA GLY A 104 -12.75 5.68 -2.83
C GLY A 104 -12.52 4.53 -1.85
N GLU A 105 -13.46 3.60 -1.77
CA GLU A 105 -13.46 2.55 -0.74
C GLU A 105 -12.89 1.21 -1.24
N PRO A 106 -12.16 0.47 -0.37
CA PRO A 106 -11.83 0.80 1.03
C PRO A 106 -10.55 1.65 1.17
N GLN A 107 -10.63 2.80 1.85
CA GLN A 107 -9.48 3.72 1.96
C GLN A 107 -8.35 3.19 2.85
N LEU A 108 -8.69 2.62 4.01
CA LEU A 108 -7.71 2.13 4.99
C LEU A 108 -6.90 0.94 4.44
N TRP A 109 -7.60 -0.12 4.04
CA TRP A 109 -6.99 -1.31 3.45
C TRP A 109 -6.34 -1.00 2.12
N GLY A 110 -6.99 -0.17 1.30
CA GLY A 110 -6.40 0.31 0.04
C GLY A 110 -5.10 1.07 0.26
N GLY A 111 -5.02 1.90 1.29
CA GLY A 111 -3.81 2.65 1.65
C GLY A 111 -2.66 1.75 2.12
N GLY A 112 -2.96 0.76 2.96
CA GLY A 112 -1.97 -0.23 3.40
C GLY A 112 -1.45 -1.08 2.24
N ALA A 113 -2.35 -1.52 1.36
CA ALA A 113 -1.97 -2.27 0.17
C ALA A 113 -1.14 -1.42 -0.81
N ALA A 114 -1.55 -0.17 -1.01
CA ALA A 114 -0.83 0.80 -1.84
C ALA A 114 0.60 1.03 -1.34
N TYR A 115 0.80 1.14 -0.02
CA TYR A 115 2.13 1.27 0.57
C TYR A 115 3.10 0.18 0.09
N PHE A 116 2.68 -1.08 0.17
CA PHE A 116 3.54 -2.21 -0.13
C PHE A 116 3.65 -2.55 -1.62
N LEU A 117 2.58 -2.33 -2.39
CA LEU A 117 2.49 -2.84 -3.76
C LEU A 117 2.61 -1.74 -4.81
N LEU A 118 2.26 -0.50 -4.49
CA LEU A 118 2.22 0.61 -5.44
C LEU A 118 3.22 1.73 -5.11
N PHE A 119 3.65 1.86 -3.86
CA PHE A 119 4.64 2.87 -3.44
C PHE A 119 6.00 2.29 -3.06
N ALA A 120 6.12 0.98 -2.87
CA ALA A 120 7.41 0.34 -2.64
C ALA A 120 8.30 0.53 -3.89
N GLU A 121 9.30 1.41 -3.75
CA GLU A 121 10.42 1.50 -4.69
C GLU A 121 11.22 0.18 -4.58
N GLY A 122 11.51 -0.44 -5.73
CA GLY A 122 12.41 -1.59 -5.83
C GLY A 122 13.86 -1.22 -5.59
#